data_AF-A0A1G7ZY32-F1
#
_entry.id   AF-A0A1G7ZY32-F1
#
_cell.length_a   1.000
_cell.length_b   1.000
_cell.length_c   1.000
_cell.angle_alpha   90.00
_cell.angle_beta   90.00
_cell.angle_gamma   90.00
#
_symmetry.space_group_name_H-M   'P 1'
#
loop_
_entity.id
_entity.type
_entity.pdbx_description
1 polymer ?
#
loop_
_entity_poly.entity_id
_entity_poly.type
_entity_poly.pdbx_seq_one_letter_code
_entity_poly.pdbx_strand_id
1 'polypeptide(L)'
;MEGRRFLDLPATTPTAPVRVYVDVAAAADDTGRAAAAVDALQRTGGPARGTVLVIVPTGSGWVDPAAVRAYEDRLGGDVATVVVQYADRPSWVEYLLGGHAAERSAAATLTAVRAALPPDGPRLVLLGESLGAAAALPVARLADECVLAGRPGSADDPQDACTELANPDDPVVAWSPGLLLTDPVRFWQVSAALLIAQDVPPGHGHRYRF
;
A
#
# COMPACT_ATOMS: atom_id res chain seq x y z
N MET A 1 3.05 -13.49 10.99
CA MET A 1 2.17 -13.04 9.89
C MET A 1 3.00 -12.23 8.92
N GLU A 2 2.93 -12.55 7.64
CA GLU A 2 3.88 -12.10 6.61
C GLU A 2 3.87 -10.58 6.38
N GLY A 3 2.72 -9.92 6.59
CA GLY A 3 2.58 -8.47 6.38
C GLY A 3 3.27 -7.55 7.39
N ARG A 4 3.81 -8.10 8.48
CA ARG A 4 4.54 -7.33 9.50
C ARG A 4 6.05 -7.35 9.34
N ARG A 5 6.58 -8.03 8.31
CA ARG A 5 8.04 -8.21 8.13
C ARG A 5 8.83 -6.90 8.09
N PHE A 6 8.23 -5.80 7.63
CA PHE A 6 8.91 -4.50 7.63
C PHE A 6 9.21 -3.98 9.05
N LEU A 7 8.47 -4.41 10.08
CA LEU A 7 8.76 -4.05 11.47
C LEU A 7 10.14 -4.57 11.91
N ASP A 8 10.57 -5.71 11.36
CA ASP A 8 11.81 -6.41 11.72
C ASP A 8 13.03 -5.96 10.90
N LEU A 9 12.89 -4.99 9.99
CA LEU A 9 14.01 -4.49 9.20
C LEU A 9 15.10 -3.89 10.10
N PRO A 10 16.39 -4.25 9.90
CA PRO A 10 17.47 -3.71 10.72
C PRO A 10 17.61 -2.20 10.51
N ALA A 11 17.89 -1.47 11.58
CA ALA A 11 18.21 -0.06 11.50
C ALA A 11 19.57 0.13 10.81
N THR A 12 19.59 0.95 9.77
CA THR A 12 20.78 1.26 8.95
C THR A 12 21.02 2.74 8.79
N THR A 13 20.06 3.55 9.24
CA THR A 13 20.10 5.00 9.19
C THR A 13 20.49 5.56 10.56
N PRO A 14 21.17 6.73 10.62
CA PRO A 14 21.53 7.37 11.88
C PRO A 14 20.31 7.70 12.75
N THR A 15 19.19 8.06 12.12
CA THR A 15 17.90 8.26 12.76
C THR A 15 17.10 6.96 12.68
N ALA A 16 16.60 6.46 13.82
CA ALA A 16 15.71 5.30 13.81
C ALA A 16 14.33 5.68 13.24
N PRO A 17 13.84 5.00 12.21
CA PRO A 17 12.53 5.27 11.61
C PRO A 17 11.39 4.84 12.53
N VAL A 18 10.22 5.46 12.36
CA VAL A 18 9.00 5.07 13.05
C VAL A 18 8.21 4.11 12.16
N ARG A 19 7.73 3.01 12.73
CA ARG A 19 6.92 2.02 12.03
C ARG A 19 5.70 1.67 12.87
N VAL A 20 4.52 1.99 12.34
CA VAL A 20 3.22 1.73 12.95
C VAL A 20 2.47 0.73 12.09
N TYR A 21 2.04 -0.37 12.72
CA TYR A 21 1.17 -1.37 12.10
C TYR A 21 -0.04 -1.60 13.00
N VAL A 22 -1.23 -1.41 12.45
CA VAL A 22 -2.49 -1.71 13.14
C VAL A 22 -3.11 -2.96 12.51
N ASP A 23 -3.32 -3.97 13.35
CA ASP A 23 -3.93 -5.23 12.94
C ASP A 23 -5.44 -5.07 12.71
N VAL A 24 -6.02 -5.95 11.88
CA VAL A 24 -7.48 -5.98 11.66
C VAL A 24 -8.25 -6.21 12.97
N ALA A 25 -7.67 -6.94 13.92
CA ALA A 25 -8.26 -7.21 15.23
C ALA A 25 -8.14 -6.05 16.23
N ALA A 26 -7.42 -4.97 15.90
CA ALA A 26 -7.19 -3.86 16.82
C ALA A 26 -8.47 -3.06 17.13
N ALA A 27 -9.45 -3.07 16.22
CA ALA A 27 -10.77 -2.48 16.44
C ALA A 27 -11.82 -3.16 15.55
N ALA A 28 -13.10 -3.01 15.91
CA ALA A 28 -14.22 -3.63 15.21
C ALA A 28 -14.47 -3.04 13.81
N ASP A 29 -14.10 -1.77 13.57
CA ASP A 29 -14.36 -1.05 12.34
C ASP A 29 -13.15 -0.24 11.83
N ASP A 30 -13.27 0.25 10.59
CA ASP A 30 -12.20 0.99 9.90
C ASP A 30 -11.82 2.28 10.64
N THR A 31 -12.81 2.98 11.22
CA THR A 31 -12.60 4.24 11.97
C THR A 31 -11.82 3.99 13.25
N GLY A 32 -12.17 2.95 14.01
CA GLY A 32 -11.48 2.55 15.23
C GLY A 32 -10.03 2.13 14.95
N ARG A 33 -9.78 1.42 13.83
CA ARG A 33 -8.42 1.07 13.42
C ARG A 33 -7.62 2.29 12.99
N ALA A 34 -8.22 3.23 12.26
CA ALA A 34 -7.60 4.49 11.90
C ALA A 34 -7.24 5.34 13.13
N ALA A 35 -8.13 5.41 14.13
CA ALA A 35 -7.85 6.08 15.40
C ALA A 35 -6.69 5.42 16.15
N ALA A 36 -6.67 4.08 16.23
CA ALA A 36 -5.55 3.34 16.82
C ALA A 36 -4.21 3.61 16.10
N ALA A 37 -4.25 3.82 14.78
CA ALA A 37 -3.07 4.16 14.00
C ALA A 37 -2.55 5.56 14.34
N VAL A 38 -3.45 6.54 14.47
CA VAL A 38 -3.12 7.91 14.91
C VAL A 38 -2.54 7.90 16.32
N ASP A 39 -3.16 7.19 17.26
CA ASP A 39 -2.67 7.09 18.64
C ASP A 39 -1.28 6.45 18.71
N ALA A 40 -1.04 5.40 17.92
CA ALA A 40 0.28 4.79 17.81
C ALA A 40 1.29 5.77 17.19
N LEU A 41 0.94 6.43 16.08
CA LEU A 41 1.76 7.41 15.41
C LEU A 41 2.21 8.52 16.37
N GLN A 42 1.28 9.12 17.11
CA GLN A 42 1.56 10.15 18.11
C GLN A 42 2.48 9.65 19.22
N ARG A 43 2.18 8.49 19.83
CA ARG A 43 3.01 7.92 20.90
C ARG A 43 4.44 7.59 20.47
N THR A 44 4.63 7.23 19.20
CA THR A 44 5.95 6.91 18.63
C THR A 44 6.73 8.11 18.10
N GLY A 45 6.19 9.33 18.23
CA GLY A 45 6.84 10.55 17.75
C GLY A 45 6.75 10.75 16.23
N GLY A 46 5.75 10.15 15.58
CA GLY A 46 5.52 10.30 14.14
C GLY A 46 5.30 11.74 13.66
N PRO A 47 4.53 12.58 14.37
CA PRO A 47 4.33 13.98 13.96
C PRO A 47 5.60 14.84 13.99
N ALA A 48 6.67 14.38 14.64
CA ALA A 48 7.95 15.09 14.68
C ALA A 48 8.90 14.73 13.52
N ARG A 49 8.50 13.80 12.63
CA ARG A 49 9.27 13.42 11.45
C ARG A 49 9.09 14.43 10.33
N GLY A 50 10.02 14.47 9.39
CA GLY A 50 9.87 15.24 8.15
C GLY A 50 8.87 14.63 7.17
N THR A 51 8.54 13.34 7.31
CA THR A 51 7.58 12.64 6.44
C THR A 51 6.77 11.61 7.21
N VAL A 52 5.47 11.56 6.92
CA VAL A 52 4.57 10.46 7.31
C VAL A 52 4.18 9.73 6.04
N LEU A 53 4.55 8.45 5.96
CA LEU A 53 4.26 7.56 4.85
C LEU A 53 3.09 6.66 5.23
N VAL A 54 1.95 6.81 4.58
CA VAL A 54 0.82 5.88 4.71
C VAL A 54 0.90 4.87 3.58
N ILE A 55 1.04 3.59 3.90
CA ILE A 55 1.02 2.50 2.91
C ILE A 55 -0.33 1.81 3.00
N VAL A 56 -1.06 1.79 1.88
CA VAL A 56 -2.28 0.97 1.73
C VAL A 56 -1.82 -0.45 1.38
N PRO A 57 -1.94 -1.41 2.32
CA PRO A 57 -1.34 -2.72 2.14
C PRO A 57 -2.11 -3.56 1.12
N THR A 58 -1.51 -4.65 0.67
CA THR A 58 -2.20 -5.63 -0.18
C THR A 58 -2.87 -6.71 0.68
N GLY A 59 -4.19 -6.85 0.53
CA GLY A 59 -4.97 -7.99 1.03
C GLY A 59 -4.87 -8.18 2.54
N SER A 60 -4.18 -9.24 2.96
CA SER A 60 -3.99 -9.62 4.35
C SER A 60 -3.07 -8.69 5.15
N GLY A 61 -2.89 -7.44 4.70
CA GLY A 61 -1.99 -6.47 5.31
C GLY A 61 -0.53 -6.60 4.89
N TRP A 62 -0.24 -7.18 3.72
CA TRP A 62 1.13 -7.30 3.21
C TRP A 62 1.69 -5.95 2.72
N VAL A 63 2.97 -5.72 3.01
CA VAL A 63 3.73 -4.52 2.63
C VAL A 63 5.11 -4.97 2.17
N ASP A 64 5.58 -4.46 1.03
CA ASP A 64 6.93 -4.74 0.56
C ASP A 64 7.98 -4.12 1.50
N PRO A 65 8.82 -4.92 2.19
CA PRO A 65 9.89 -4.38 3.01
C PRO A 65 10.91 -3.55 2.20
N ALA A 66 11.09 -3.84 0.91
CA ALA A 66 11.98 -3.07 0.05
C ALA A 66 11.45 -1.66 -0.21
N ALA A 67 10.13 -1.49 -0.39
CA ALA A 67 9.51 -0.18 -0.53
C ALA A 67 9.70 0.67 0.75
N VAL A 68 9.41 0.10 1.92
CA VAL A 68 9.66 0.77 3.22
C VAL A 68 11.13 1.17 3.33
N ARG A 69 12.04 0.26 2.99
CA ARG A 69 13.46 0.49 3.10
C ARG A 69 13.97 1.60 2.17
N ALA A 70 13.44 1.67 0.95
CA ALA A 70 13.79 2.73 0.00
C ALA A 70 13.43 4.12 0.54
N TYR A 71 12.27 4.27 1.20
CA TYR A 71 11.89 5.53 1.85
C TYR A 71 12.77 5.84 3.07
N GLU A 72 13.02 4.85 3.93
CA GLU A 72 13.89 5.02 5.10
C GLU A 72 15.29 5.47 4.68
N ASP A 73 15.92 4.81 3.71
CA ASP A 73 17.26 5.16 3.24
C ASP A 73 17.27 6.53 2.54
N ARG A 74 16.29 6.82 1.68
CA ARG A 74 16.17 8.11 0.97
C ARG A 74 15.98 9.29 1.92
N LEU A 75 15.24 9.09 3.01
CA LEU A 75 14.91 10.12 4.00
C LEU A 75 15.86 10.10 5.21
N GLY A 76 16.92 9.27 5.19
CA GLY A 76 17.88 9.17 6.29
C GLY A 76 17.25 8.71 7.61
N GLY A 77 16.15 7.95 7.55
CA GLY A 77 15.36 7.49 8.69
C GLY A 77 14.39 8.54 9.24
N ASP A 78 14.29 9.73 8.64
CA ASP A 78 13.33 10.77 9.03
C ASP A 78 11.94 10.53 8.42
N VAL A 79 11.36 9.38 8.76
CA VAL A 79 10.05 8.94 8.26
C VAL A 79 9.29 8.18 9.33
N ALA A 80 7.97 8.37 9.35
CA ALA A 80 7.04 7.54 10.08
C ALA A 80 6.12 6.80 9.12
N THR A 81 6.27 5.48 9.06
CA THR A 81 5.45 4.61 8.22
C THR A 81 4.22 4.14 8.99
N VAL A 82 3.03 4.28 8.41
CA VAL A 82 1.74 3.86 8.97
C VAL A 82 1.08 2.87 8.03
N VAL A 83 0.70 1.72 8.57
CA VAL A 83 -0.01 0.66 7.85
C VAL A 83 -1.19 0.22 8.70
N VAL A 84 -2.37 0.14 8.07
CA VAL A 84 -3.58 -0.38 8.71
C VAL A 84 -4.06 -1.57 7.91
N GLN A 85 -4.09 -2.74 8.55
CA GLN A 85 -4.62 -3.96 7.98
C GLN A 85 -6.15 -3.89 7.94
N TYR A 86 -6.74 -4.16 6.78
CA TYR A 86 -8.19 -4.15 6.59
C TYR A 86 -8.81 -5.54 6.46
N ALA A 87 -7.97 -6.57 6.27
CA ALA A 87 -8.40 -7.95 6.07
C ALA A 87 -7.41 -8.98 6.62
N ASP A 88 -7.92 -10.16 6.98
CA ASP A 88 -7.16 -11.34 7.36
C ASP A 88 -7.03 -12.38 6.22
N ARG A 89 -7.63 -12.10 5.05
CA ARG A 89 -7.62 -12.98 3.88
C ARG A 89 -6.79 -12.42 2.72
N PRO A 90 -6.31 -13.28 1.80
CA PRO A 90 -5.63 -12.83 0.59
C PRO A 90 -6.47 -11.86 -0.25
N SER A 91 -5.82 -10.85 -0.84
CA SER A 91 -6.45 -9.75 -1.60
C SER A 91 -7.36 -10.22 -2.74
N TRP A 92 -6.99 -11.29 -3.43
CA TRP A 92 -7.76 -11.85 -4.56
C TRP A 92 -9.12 -12.40 -4.11
N VAL A 93 -9.22 -12.92 -2.88
CA VAL A 93 -10.49 -13.40 -2.33
C VAL A 93 -11.43 -12.24 -2.04
N GLU A 94 -10.93 -11.14 -1.47
CA GLU A 94 -11.77 -9.98 -1.17
C GLU A 94 -12.19 -9.21 -2.42
N TYR A 95 -11.31 -9.14 -3.42
CA TYR A 95 -11.63 -8.53 -4.71
C TYR A 95 -12.73 -9.31 -5.44
N LEU A 96 -12.68 -10.66 -5.43
CA LEU A 96 -13.74 -11.51 -5.99
C LEU A 96 -15.06 -11.43 -5.21
N LEU A 97 -15.00 -11.10 -3.91
CA LEU A 97 -16.19 -10.96 -3.06
C LEU A 97 -16.81 -9.56 -3.10
N GLY A 98 -16.27 -8.63 -3.90
CA GLY A 98 -16.83 -7.28 -4.08
C GLY A 98 -16.68 -6.37 -2.85
N GLY A 99 -15.67 -6.61 -2.01
CA GLY A 99 -15.48 -5.84 -0.78
C GLY A 99 -14.80 -4.49 -1.00
N HIS A 100 -15.48 -3.39 -0.70
CA HIS A 100 -14.86 -2.04 -0.58
C HIS A 100 -14.01 -1.88 0.70
N ALA A 101 -13.48 -2.95 1.28
CA ALA A 101 -12.78 -2.92 2.57
C ALA A 101 -11.46 -2.12 2.49
N ALA A 102 -10.67 -2.35 1.45
CA ALA A 102 -9.44 -1.61 1.19
C ALA A 102 -9.70 -0.10 1.02
N GLU A 103 -10.72 0.26 0.23
CA GLU A 103 -11.10 1.66 -0.02
C GLU A 103 -11.60 2.36 1.25
N ARG A 104 -12.48 1.70 2.03
CA ARG A 104 -12.97 2.25 3.30
C ARG A 104 -11.84 2.42 4.30
N SER A 105 -10.95 1.44 4.41
CA SER A 105 -9.81 1.51 5.32
C SER A 105 -8.80 2.58 4.90
N ALA A 106 -8.49 2.69 3.61
CA ALA A 106 -7.62 3.74 3.08
C ALA A 106 -8.21 5.13 3.35
N ALA A 107 -9.51 5.31 3.11
CA ALA A 107 -10.20 6.57 3.37
C ALA A 107 -10.22 6.92 4.87
N ALA A 108 -10.54 5.97 5.74
CA ALA A 108 -10.55 6.18 7.18
C ALA A 108 -9.15 6.53 7.69
N THR A 109 -8.14 5.77 7.29
CA THR A 109 -6.74 5.93 7.72
C THR A 109 -6.18 7.27 7.27
N LEU A 110 -6.29 7.59 5.98
CA LEU A 110 -5.68 8.80 5.44
C LEU A 110 -6.38 10.07 5.96
N THR A 111 -7.71 10.03 6.12
CA THR A 111 -8.47 11.13 6.73
C THR A 111 -8.03 11.36 8.18
N ALA A 112 -7.93 10.29 8.98
CA ALA A 112 -7.54 10.40 10.39
C ALA A 112 -6.09 10.88 10.54
N VAL A 113 -5.15 10.34 9.75
CA VAL A 113 -3.75 10.77 9.76
C VAL A 113 -3.63 12.22 9.34
N ARG A 114 -4.26 12.64 8.23
CA ARG A 114 -4.21 14.04 7.77
C ARG A 114 -4.76 15.00 8.84
N ALA A 115 -5.86 14.65 9.49
CA ALA A 115 -6.46 15.46 10.55
C ALA A 115 -5.58 15.55 11.81
N ALA A 116 -4.78 14.53 12.09
CA ALA A 116 -3.90 14.49 13.26
C ALA A 116 -2.56 15.24 13.05
N LEU A 117 -2.20 15.55 11.80
CA LEU A 117 -0.96 16.23 11.47
C LEU A 117 -1.16 17.73 11.34
N PRO A 118 -0.26 18.56 11.90
CA PRO A 118 -0.37 20.01 11.78
C PRO A 118 -0.22 20.45 10.30
N PRO A 119 -0.78 21.61 9.91
CA PRO A 119 -0.67 22.13 8.54
C PRO A 119 0.77 22.31 8.07
N ASP A 120 1.63 22.88 8.93
CA ASP A 120 3.08 23.05 8.68
C ASP A 120 3.89 21.82 9.14
N GLY A 121 3.23 20.66 9.24
CA GLY A 121 3.77 19.42 9.75
C GLY A 121 4.55 18.59 8.72
N PRO A 122 4.76 17.28 9.00
CA PRO A 122 5.34 16.37 8.03
C PRO A 122 4.58 16.38 6.71
N ARG A 123 5.33 16.17 5.63
CA ARG A 123 4.74 15.81 4.34
C ARG A 123 4.04 14.45 4.47
N LEU A 124 2.79 14.39 4.04
CA LEU A 124 2.00 13.16 4.01
C LEU A 124 2.14 12.51 2.64
N VAL A 125 2.80 11.35 2.61
CA VAL A 125 3.00 10.55 1.40
C VAL A 125 2.07 9.35 1.44
N LEU A 126 1.34 9.12 0.35
CA LEU A 126 0.50 7.94 0.16
C LEU A 126 1.18 6.96 -0.80
N LEU A 127 1.34 5.71 -0.37
CA LEU A 127 1.82 4.62 -1.21
C LEU A 127 0.73 3.54 -1.29
N GLY A 128 0.39 3.11 -2.50
CA GLY A 128 -0.48 1.95 -2.72
C GLY A 128 0.18 0.95 -3.66
N GLU A 129 0.09 -0.33 -3.34
CA GLU A 129 0.62 -1.42 -4.17
C GLU A 129 -0.52 -2.34 -4.61
N SER A 130 -0.55 -2.74 -5.88
CA SER A 130 -1.56 -3.67 -6.43
C SER A 130 -3.00 -3.23 -6.10
N LEU A 131 -3.77 -4.04 -5.35
CA LEU A 131 -5.11 -3.68 -4.89
C LEU A 131 -5.09 -2.44 -3.98
N GLY A 132 -4.04 -2.29 -3.16
CA GLY A 132 -3.83 -1.07 -2.37
C GLY A 132 -3.65 0.17 -3.24
N ALA A 133 -3.10 0.05 -4.44
CA ALA A 133 -2.98 1.16 -5.39
C ALA A 133 -4.36 1.61 -5.90
N ALA A 134 -5.25 0.67 -6.21
CA ALA A 134 -6.62 0.97 -6.59
C ALA A 134 -7.40 1.64 -5.44
N ALA A 135 -7.19 1.18 -4.21
CA ALA A 135 -7.83 1.75 -3.01
C ALA A 135 -7.25 3.11 -2.57
N ALA A 136 -5.98 3.39 -2.89
CA ALA A 136 -5.31 4.64 -2.57
C ALA A 136 -5.76 5.80 -3.47
N LEU A 137 -5.96 5.54 -4.77
CA LEU A 137 -6.25 6.57 -5.77
C LEU A 137 -7.44 7.49 -5.39
N PRO A 138 -8.62 6.99 -4.95
CA PRO A 138 -9.77 7.84 -4.60
C PRO A 138 -9.51 8.84 -3.46
N VAL A 139 -8.49 8.59 -2.64
CA VAL A 139 -8.13 9.41 -1.48
C VAL A 139 -6.81 10.17 -1.65
N ALA A 140 -6.14 10.03 -2.79
CA ALA A 140 -4.87 10.66 -3.09
C ALA A 140 -4.84 12.17 -2.84
N ARG A 141 -5.96 12.87 -3.05
CA ARG A 141 -6.11 14.32 -2.80
C ARG A 141 -5.85 14.76 -1.34
N LEU A 142 -5.83 13.82 -0.39
CA LEU A 142 -5.56 14.10 1.01
C LEU A 142 -4.06 14.06 1.34
N ALA A 143 -3.25 13.52 0.44
CA ALA A 143 -1.80 13.43 0.56
C ALA A 143 -1.11 14.54 -0.22
N ASP A 144 0.09 14.92 0.23
CA ASP A 144 0.94 15.89 -0.44
C ASP A 144 1.70 15.26 -1.63
N GLU A 145 1.93 13.95 -1.55
CA GLU A 145 2.53 13.13 -2.62
C GLU A 145 1.84 11.77 -2.65
N CYS A 146 1.63 11.23 -3.85
CA CYS A 146 1.01 9.94 -4.07
C CYS A 146 1.84 9.10 -5.03
N VAL A 147 2.15 7.87 -4.63
CA VAL A 147 2.86 6.88 -5.45
C VAL A 147 2.02 5.61 -5.52
N LEU A 148 1.78 5.13 -6.73
CA LEU A 148 1.01 3.92 -6.99
C LEU A 148 1.89 2.92 -7.74
N ALA A 149 1.99 1.69 -7.24
CA ALA A 149 2.76 0.63 -7.87
C ALA A 149 1.85 -0.50 -8.35
N GLY A 150 1.91 -0.81 -9.66
CA GLY A 150 1.19 -1.94 -10.25
C GLY A 150 -0.33 -1.88 -10.08
N ARG A 151 -0.95 -0.71 -10.27
CA ARG A 151 -2.41 -0.55 -10.16
C ARG A 151 -3.13 -1.42 -11.20
N PRO A 152 -4.06 -2.30 -10.79
CA PRO A 152 -4.80 -3.13 -11.74
C PRO A 152 -5.63 -2.29 -12.71
N GLY A 153 -5.61 -2.65 -13.99
CA GLY A 153 -6.41 -2.00 -15.04
C GLY A 153 -5.98 -0.57 -15.40
N SER A 154 -4.78 -0.12 -14.98
CA SER A 154 -4.30 1.23 -15.28
C SER A 154 -3.78 1.40 -16.71
N ALA A 155 -3.60 0.32 -17.48
CA ALA A 155 -3.00 0.37 -18.81
C ALA A 155 -3.69 1.35 -19.79
N ASP A 156 -5.02 1.50 -19.67
CA ASP A 156 -5.83 2.39 -20.53
C ASP A 156 -6.34 3.65 -19.80
N ASP A 157 -5.97 3.84 -18.53
CA ASP A 157 -6.44 4.94 -17.67
C ASP A 157 -5.31 5.51 -16.79
N PRO A 158 -4.31 6.19 -17.38
CA PRO A 158 -3.26 6.87 -16.63
C PRO A 158 -3.86 8.07 -15.87
N GLN A 159 -3.54 8.17 -14.58
CA GLN A 159 -4.08 9.20 -13.69
C GLN A 159 -2.99 10.21 -13.31
N ASP A 160 -3.18 11.49 -13.63
CA ASP A 160 -2.20 12.56 -13.32
C ASP A 160 -2.08 12.87 -11.81
N ALA A 161 -3.00 12.34 -10.99
CA ALA A 161 -3.08 12.60 -9.56
C ALA A 161 -1.96 11.94 -8.73
N CYS A 162 -1.32 10.89 -9.27
CA CYS A 162 -0.30 10.11 -8.57
C CYS A 162 0.87 9.77 -9.52
N THR A 163 2.06 9.61 -8.96
CA THR A 163 3.18 9.01 -9.69
C THR A 163 2.94 7.52 -9.81
N GLU A 164 2.73 7.02 -11.03
CA GLU A 164 2.54 5.59 -11.28
C GLU A 164 3.85 4.89 -11.64
N LEU A 165 4.20 3.89 -10.84
CA LEU A 165 5.29 2.96 -11.07
C LEU A 165 4.71 1.66 -11.62
N ALA A 166 4.82 1.48 -12.93
CA ALA A 166 4.47 0.23 -13.59
C ALA A 166 5.69 -0.28 -14.36
N ASN A 167 6.01 -1.56 -14.18
CA ASN A 167 6.93 -2.21 -15.11
C ASN A 167 6.18 -2.35 -16.46
N PRO A 168 6.74 -1.89 -17.59
CA PRO A 168 6.06 -1.94 -18.89
C PRO A 168 5.65 -3.36 -19.32
N ASP A 169 6.32 -4.38 -18.78
CA ASP A 169 6.01 -5.80 -19.01
C ASP A 169 5.08 -6.41 -17.94
N ASP A 170 4.53 -5.63 -17.00
CA ASP A 170 3.69 -6.14 -15.90
C ASP A 170 2.27 -6.49 -16.40
N PRO A 171 1.83 -7.75 -16.31
CA PRO A 171 0.47 -8.11 -16.70
C PRO A 171 -0.60 -7.54 -15.77
N VAL A 172 -0.24 -7.11 -14.55
CA VAL A 172 -1.20 -6.58 -13.56
C VAL A 172 -1.86 -5.30 -14.04
N VAL A 173 -1.13 -4.41 -14.73
CA VAL A 173 -1.73 -3.17 -15.26
C VAL A 173 -2.78 -3.45 -16.34
N ALA A 174 -2.69 -4.62 -16.99
CA ALA A 174 -3.67 -5.09 -17.96
C ALA A 174 -4.77 -5.98 -17.35
N TRP A 175 -4.67 -6.32 -16.06
CA TRP A 175 -5.63 -7.19 -15.39
C TRP A 175 -6.89 -6.42 -15.01
N SER A 176 -8.05 -6.94 -15.43
CA SER A 176 -9.36 -6.47 -14.96
C SER A 176 -10.32 -7.64 -14.79
N PRO A 177 -11.32 -7.56 -13.90
CA PRO A 177 -12.38 -8.56 -13.80
C PRO A 177 -13.24 -8.63 -15.07
N GLY A 178 -13.23 -7.59 -15.90
CA GLY A 178 -13.82 -7.61 -17.24
C GLY A 178 -13.20 -8.68 -18.14
N LEU A 179 -11.95 -9.07 -17.92
CA LEU A 179 -11.30 -10.15 -18.66
C LEU A 179 -12.02 -11.50 -18.49
N LEU A 180 -12.69 -11.77 -17.37
CA LEU A 180 -13.51 -12.99 -17.27
C LEU A 180 -14.58 -13.08 -18.37
N LEU A 181 -15.05 -11.93 -18.86
CA LEU A 181 -16.07 -11.82 -19.89
C LEU A 181 -15.46 -11.59 -21.28
N THR A 182 -14.36 -10.84 -21.38
CA THR A 182 -13.77 -10.42 -22.67
C THR A 182 -12.60 -11.28 -23.13
N ASP A 183 -11.80 -11.83 -22.21
CA ASP A 183 -10.65 -12.71 -22.48
C ASP A 183 -10.33 -13.59 -21.25
N PRO A 184 -11.12 -14.66 -21.03
CA PRO A 184 -11.04 -15.48 -19.81
C PRO A 184 -9.71 -16.25 -19.72
N VAL A 185 -9.02 -16.46 -20.84
CA VAL A 185 -7.70 -17.09 -20.86
C VAL A 185 -6.66 -16.13 -20.26
N ARG A 186 -6.65 -14.87 -20.71
CA ARG A 186 -5.78 -13.83 -20.14
C ARG A 186 -6.07 -13.60 -18.66
N PHE A 187 -7.33 -13.63 -18.25
CA PHE A 187 -7.72 -13.55 -16.84
C PHE A 187 -7.01 -14.61 -15.98
N TRP A 188 -7.08 -15.89 -16.39
CA TRP A 188 -6.46 -16.98 -15.63
C TRP A 188 -4.93 -16.99 -15.75
N GLN A 189 -4.37 -16.58 -16.88
CA GLN A 189 -2.92 -16.45 -17.05
C GLN A 189 -2.31 -15.40 -16.12
N VAL A 190 -2.90 -14.21 -16.05
CA VAL A 190 -2.40 -13.15 -15.15
C VAL A 190 -2.66 -13.50 -13.69
N SER A 191 -3.80 -14.14 -13.37
CA SER A 191 -4.08 -14.64 -12.02
C SER A 191 -3.10 -15.74 -11.57
N ALA A 192 -2.72 -16.65 -12.47
CA ALA A 192 -1.70 -17.66 -12.20
C ALA A 192 -0.29 -17.06 -12.08
N ALA A 193 0.04 -16.08 -12.91
CA ALA A 193 1.30 -15.35 -12.84
C ALA A 193 1.46 -14.59 -11.50
N LEU A 194 0.38 -13.97 -11.00
CA LEU A 194 0.31 -13.35 -9.67
C LEU A 194 0.53 -14.34 -8.52
N LEU A 195 0.07 -15.59 -8.67
CA LEU A 195 0.29 -16.65 -7.66
C LEU A 195 1.75 -17.14 -7.65
N ILE A 196 2.42 -17.13 -8.80
CA ILE A 196 3.82 -17.61 -8.95
C ILE A 196 4.83 -16.50 -8.63
N ALA A 197 4.46 -15.22 -8.77
CA ALA A 197 5.33 -14.07 -8.48
C ALA A 197 5.72 -13.91 -6.99
N GLN A 198 5.10 -14.67 -6.07
CA GLN A 198 5.40 -14.62 -4.64
C GLN A 198 6.69 -15.40 -4.25
N ASP A 199 7.35 -16.07 -5.19
CA ASP A 199 8.50 -16.94 -4.90
C ASP A 199 9.73 -16.60 -5.79
N VAL A 200 10.09 -15.31 -5.85
CA VAL A 200 11.22 -14.83 -6.69
C VAL A 200 12.26 -14.08 -5.85
N PRO A 201 13.58 -14.38 -5.99
CA PRO A 201 14.63 -13.64 -5.32
C PRO A 201 14.64 -12.15 -5.73
N PRO A 202 15.08 -11.24 -4.84
CA PRO A 202 15.22 -9.82 -5.15
C PRO A 202 15.99 -9.57 -6.45
N GLY A 203 15.50 -8.64 -7.28
CA GLY A 203 16.24 -8.12 -8.45
C GLY A 203 15.92 -8.76 -9.82
N HIS A 204 14.90 -9.61 -9.94
CA HIS A 204 14.47 -10.15 -11.23
C HIS A 204 13.08 -9.64 -11.60
N GLY A 205 13.01 -8.62 -12.47
CA GLY A 205 11.77 -8.22 -13.12
C GLY A 205 11.28 -9.32 -14.06
N HIS A 206 9.98 -9.62 -14.00
CA HIS A 206 9.37 -10.58 -14.92
C HIS A 206 9.38 -10.04 -16.35
N ARG A 207 9.86 -10.85 -17.30
CA ARG A 207 9.67 -10.66 -18.75
C ARG A 207 8.61 -11.65 -19.21
N TYR A 208 7.41 -11.17 -19.52
CA TYR A 208 6.38 -11.99 -20.15
C TYR A 208 6.51 -11.82 -21.67
N ARG A 209 6.88 -12.90 -22.37
CA ARG A 209 6.76 -12.97 -23.84
C ARG A 209 5.47 -13.74 -24.15
N PHE A 210 4.57 -13.10 -24.89
CA PHE A 210 3.44 -13.77 -25.54
C PHE A 210 3.89 -14.37 -26.87
#